data_AF-A0A409X032-F1
#
_entry.id   AF-A0A409X032-F1
#
_cell.length_a   1.000
_cell.length_b   1.000
_cell.length_c   1.000
_cell.angle_alpha   90.00
_cell.angle_beta   90.00
_cell.angle_gamma   90.00
#
_symmetry.space_group_name_H-M   'P 1'
#
loop_
_entity.id
_entity.type
_entity.pdbx_description
1 polymer ?
#
loop_
_entity_poly.entity_id
_entity_poly.type
_entity_poly.pdbx_seq_one_letter_code
_entity_poly.pdbx_strand_id
1 'polypeptide(L)'
;MPRKPAFTPKPPVEKLPLAVRKNLRDNYESKKDDYESDINDVLGFALAINIDVNAVWAYGESLSAEQAGSTFTGYIDGFINGIKAFVDKYGDLGKEYFQNAVSEAQLTVTVNELGDGAPTIDADVKDGVFRILFNQGRLGYNQSWLSDAIGPAIDNAPHEGFGLFAQHSINTSYQEEIEEVQEDIGKIINMSDVVLEPNFEENYAALLEKKEDKDWQKNFGEVTLLYFNQGFDKDDMLQEGLAETLASQTFKIRVVEKTKNGSANEIVLEDGVCYIQTYPARWYYNLSQVGSGLVDML
;
A
#
# COMPACT_ATOMS: atom_id res chain seq x y z
N MET A 1 24.09 -4.88 24.26
CA MET A 1 24.36 -6.02 23.35
C MET A 1 25.18 -5.48 22.17
N PRO A 2 26.22 -6.17 21.68
CA PRO A 2 26.93 -5.74 20.48
C PRO A 2 25.97 -5.77 19.27
N ARG A 3 26.03 -4.74 18.41
CA ARG A 3 25.28 -4.73 17.15
C ARG A 3 25.73 -5.92 16.29
N LYS A 4 24.79 -6.72 15.80
CA LYS A 4 25.08 -7.77 14.81
C LYS A 4 25.75 -7.10 13.60
N PRO A 5 26.87 -7.62 13.08
CA PRO A 5 27.50 -7.05 11.90
C PRO A 5 26.51 -7.03 10.73
N ALA A 6 26.57 -5.99 9.91
CA ALA A 6 25.74 -5.87 8.72
C ALA A 6 26.00 -7.07 7.79
N PHE A 7 24.93 -7.60 7.20
CA PHE A 7 25.06 -8.68 6.22
C PHE A 7 25.83 -8.18 5.00
N THR A 8 26.75 -9.01 4.50
CA THR A 8 27.53 -8.73 3.30
C THR A 8 27.17 -9.77 2.25
N PRO A 9 26.60 -9.37 1.11
CA PRO A 9 26.31 -10.31 0.04
C PRO A 9 27.55 -11.08 -0.41
N LYS A 10 27.39 -12.37 -0.69
CA LYS A 10 28.40 -13.21 -1.36
C LYS A 10 28.76 -12.59 -2.73
N PRO A 11 30.03 -12.67 -3.14
CA PRO A 11 30.41 -12.27 -4.49
C PRO A 11 29.76 -13.20 -5.53
N PRO A 12 29.47 -12.70 -6.74
CA PRO A 12 29.00 -13.54 -7.84
C PRO A 12 29.95 -14.71 -8.12
N VAL A 13 29.39 -15.85 -8.50
CA VAL A 13 30.18 -17.00 -8.92
C VAL A 13 30.94 -16.63 -10.21
N GLU A 14 32.27 -16.69 -10.20
CA GLU A 14 33.08 -16.32 -11.37
C GLU A 14 32.71 -17.15 -12.62
N LYS A 15 32.44 -18.45 -12.42
CA LYS A 15 32.01 -19.36 -13.49
C LYS A 15 31.10 -20.45 -12.97
N LEU A 16 29.86 -20.46 -13.45
CA LEU A 16 28.90 -21.51 -13.12
C LEU A 16 29.33 -22.89 -13.67
N PRO A 17 29.11 -23.98 -12.91
CA PRO A 17 29.32 -25.34 -13.39
C PRO A 17 28.59 -25.60 -14.71
N LEU A 18 29.16 -26.46 -15.57
CA LEU A 18 28.58 -26.74 -16.90
C LEU A 18 27.15 -27.27 -16.81
N ALA A 19 26.87 -28.14 -15.84
CA ALA A 19 25.53 -28.69 -15.62
C ALA A 19 24.51 -27.60 -15.26
N VAL A 20 24.88 -26.65 -14.40
CA VAL A 20 24.06 -25.49 -14.02
C VAL A 20 23.78 -24.62 -15.25
N ARG A 21 24.82 -24.23 -16.00
CA ARG A 21 24.67 -23.40 -17.21
C ARG A 21 23.76 -24.07 -18.25
N LYS A 22 23.92 -25.37 -18.47
CA LYS A 22 23.07 -26.12 -19.40
C LYS A 22 21.61 -26.11 -18.93
N ASN A 23 21.36 -26.35 -17.64
CA ASN A 23 20.02 -26.39 -17.10
C ASN A 23 19.34 -25.01 -17.09
N LEU A 24 20.08 -23.92 -16.81
CA LEU A 24 19.61 -22.53 -16.96
C LEU A 24 19.22 -22.22 -18.40
N ARG A 25 20.09 -22.52 -19.36
CA ARG A 25 19.81 -22.33 -20.78
C ARG A 25 18.54 -23.06 -21.23
N ASP A 26 18.44 -24.34 -20.86
CA ASP A 26 17.38 -25.21 -21.37
C ASP A 26 16.01 -24.89 -20.74
N ASN A 27 15.97 -24.46 -19.48
CA ASN A 27 14.70 -24.33 -18.74
C ASN A 27 14.29 -22.90 -18.37
N TYR A 28 15.21 -21.94 -18.38
CA TYR A 28 14.94 -20.54 -18.03
C TYR A 28 15.23 -19.59 -19.20
N GLU A 29 16.45 -19.56 -19.73
CA GLU A 29 16.83 -18.59 -20.78
C GLU A 29 16.03 -18.80 -22.07
N SER A 30 15.72 -20.06 -22.41
CA SER A 30 14.92 -20.44 -23.59
C SER A 30 13.47 -19.94 -23.56
N LYS A 31 12.95 -19.55 -22.39
CA LYS A 31 11.56 -19.10 -22.17
C LYS A 31 11.47 -17.61 -21.83
N LYS A 32 12.61 -16.91 -21.82
CA LYS A 32 12.68 -15.53 -21.35
C LYS A 32 11.74 -14.60 -22.12
N ASP A 33 11.71 -14.73 -23.44
CA ASP A 33 10.85 -13.91 -24.31
C ASP A 33 9.36 -14.17 -24.03
N ASP A 34 8.98 -15.43 -23.77
CA ASP A 34 7.61 -15.78 -23.40
C ASP A 34 7.20 -15.12 -22.07
N TYR A 35 8.12 -15.12 -21.08
CA TYR A 35 7.87 -14.46 -19.80
C TYR A 35 7.75 -12.95 -19.92
N GLU A 36 8.61 -12.29 -20.71
CA GLU A 36 8.53 -10.86 -20.96
C GLU A 36 7.23 -10.50 -21.69
N SER A 37 6.75 -11.37 -22.60
CA SER A 37 5.44 -11.24 -23.23
C SER A 37 4.29 -11.36 -22.23
N ASP A 38 4.30 -12.39 -21.37
CA ASP A 38 3.27 -12.59 -20.35
C ASP A 38 3.18 -11.40 -19.38
N ILE A 39 4.33 -10.83 -19.01
CA ILE A 39 4.37 -9.63 -18.16
C ILE A 39 3.77 -8.43 -18.88
N ASN A 40 4.14 -8.22 -20.15
CA ASN A 40 3.60 -7.13 -20.96
C ASN A 40 2.09 -7.25 -21.17
N ASP A 41 1.56 -8.46 -21.34
CA ASP A 41 0.12 -8.68 -21.50
C ASP A 41 -0.66 -8.31 -20.23
N VAL A 42 -0.06 -8.48 -19.05
CA VAL A 42 -0.69 -8.11 -17.76
C VAL A 42 -0.56 -6.61 -17.48
N LEU A 43 0.65 -6.05 -17.62
CA LEU A 43 0.95 -4.67 -17.25
C LEU A 43 0.60 -3.65 -18.34
N GLY A 44 0.51 -4.08 -19.60
CA GLY A 44 0.33 -3.20 -20.76
C GLY A 44 1.60 -2.48 -21.22
N PHE A 45 2.76 -2.80 -20.66
CA PHE A 45 4.05 -2.28 -21.09
C PHE A 45 5.17 -3.31 -20.91
N ALA A 46 6.23 -3.18 -21.71
CA ALA A 46 7.34 -4.12 -21.73
C ALA A 46 8.23 -3.96 -20.49
N LEU A 47 8.58 -5.08 -19.86
CA LEU A 47 9.49 -5.16 -18.72
C LEU A 47 10.58 -6.18 -19.01
N ALA A 48 11.85 -5.76 -18.96
CA ALA A 48 12.99 -6.63 -19.23
C ALA A 48 13.39 -7.43 -17.98
N ILE A 49 13.59 -8.75 -18.14
CA ILE A 49 14.09 -9.61 -17.08
C ILE A 49 15.62 -9.55 -17.08
N ASN A 50 16.22 -8.90 -16.08
CA ASN A 50 17.67 -8.69 -15.97
C ASN A 50 18.22 -9.30 -14.67
N ILE A 51 18.35 -10.62 -14.65
CA ILE A 51 18.84 -11.36 -13.49
C ILE A 51 20.32 -11.74 -13.69
N ASP A 52 21.18 -11.32 -12.76
CA ASP A 52 22.55 -11.84 -12.65
C ASP A 52 22.51 -13.25 -12.04
N VAL A 53 22.47 -14.26 -12.91
CA VAL A 53 22.43 -15.68 -12.51
C VAL A 53 23.65 -16.09 -11.69
N ASN A 54 24.81 -15.45 -11.87
CA ASN A 54 26.03 -15.77 -11.11
C ASN A 54 25.94 -15.23 -9.68
N ALA A 55 25.38 -14.02 -9.52
CA ALA A 55 25.13 -13.42 -8.20
C ALA A 55 24.09 -14.22 -7.40
N VAL A 56 22.98 -14.59 -8.05
CA VAL A 56 21.91 -15.37 -7.41
C VAL A 56 22.39 -16.78 -7.06
N TRP A 57 23.08 -17.46 -7.98
CA TRP A 57 23.53 -18.84 -7.77
C TRP A 57 24.65 -18.98 -6.73
N ALA A 58 25.28 -17.89 -6.29
CA ALA A 58 26.19 -17.89 -5.15
C ALA A 58 25.53 -18.41 -3.85
N TYR A 59 24.19 -18.45 -3.81
CA TYR A 59 23.38 -18.97 -2.70
C TYR A 59 22.75 -20.34 -2.98
N GLY A 60 23.10 -20.99 -4.10
CA GLY A 60 22.55 -22.28 -4.52
C GLY A 60 23.21 -23.52 -3.90
N GLU A 61 23.95 -23.40 -2.78
CA GLU A 61 24.72 -24.51 -2.19
C GLU A 61 23.85 -25.71 -1.80
N SER A 62 22.58 -25.49 -1.45
CA SER A 62 21.61 -26.53 -1.12
C SER A 62 20.84 -27.06 -2.33
N LEU A 63 21.11 -26.54 -3.54
CA LEU A 63 20.40 -26.90 -4.77
C LEU A 63 21.29 -27.74 -5.68
N SER A 64 20.67 -28.73 -6.33
CA SER A 64 21.34 -29.49 -7.38
C SER A 64 21.39 -28.71 -8.69
N ALA A 65 22.31 -29.08 -9.59
CA ALA A 65 22.39 -28.46 -10.92
C ALA A 65 21.13 -28.65 -11.76
N GLU A 66 20.34 -29.70 -11.50
CA GLU A 66 19.08 -29.98 -12.18
C GLU A 66 17.94 -29.03 -11.76
N GLN A 67 18.08 -28.40 -10.59
CA GLN A 67 17.12 -27.43 -10.05
C GLN A 67 17.42 -25.99 -10.46
N ALA A 68 18.52 -25.73 -11.17
CA ALA A 68 18.96 -24.36 -11.44
C ALA A 68 17.89 -23.58 -12.24
N GLY A 69 17.53 -24.04 -13.43
CA GLY A 69 16.54 -23.41 -14.28
C GLY A 69 15.16 -23.33 -13.64
N SER A 70 14.69 -24.40 -12.98
CA SER A 70 13.39 -24.37 -12.28
C SER A 70 13.36 -23.36 -11.14
N THR A 71 14.49 -23.11 -10.47
CA THR A 71 14.60 -22.05 -9.45
C THR A 71 14.38 -20.66 -10.05
N PHE A 72 15.03 -20.31 -11.18
CA PHE A 72 14.82 -18.99 -11.78
C PHE A 72 13.42 -18.85 -12.38
N THR A 73 12.94 -19.88 -13.09
CA THR A 73 11.56 -19.96 -13.57
C THR A 73 10.55 -19.72 -12.45
N GLY A 74 10.72 -20.35 -11.28
CA GLY A 74 9.78 -20.19 -10.18
C GLY A 74 9.67 -18.76 -9.64
N TYR A 75 10.75 -17.96 -9.70
CA TYR A 75 10.68 -16.53 -9.33
C TYR A 75 9.88 -15.73 -10.36
N ILE A 76 10.08 -16.01 -11.64
CA ILE A 76 9.36 -15.33 -12.72
C ILE A 76 7.88 -15.73 -12.73
N ASP A 77 7.57 -17.02 -12.62
CA ASP A 77 6.19 -17.51 -12.50
C ASP A 77 5.50 -16.94 -11.25
N GLY A 78 6.21 -16.87 -10.12
CA GLY A 78 5.73 -16.25 -8.90
C GLY A 78 5.41 -14.77 -9.08
N PHE A 79 6.29 -14.04 -9.79
CA PHE A 79 6.08 -12.64 -10.12
C PHE A 79 4.88 -12.45 -11.06
N ILE A 80 4.79 -13.22 -12.15
CA ILE A 80 3.67 -13.17 -13.11
C ILE A 80 2.33 -13.40 -12.41
N ASN A 81 2.23 -14.41 -11.54
CA ASN A 81 1.01 -14.66 -10.77
C ASN A 81 0.73 -13.52 -9.79
N GLY A 82 1.76 -12.97 -9.17
CA GLY A 82 1.63 -11.83 -8.26
C GLY A 82 1.15 -10.55 -8.96
N ILE A 83 1.70 -10.20 -10.13
CA ILE A 83 1.26 -9.03 -10.89
C ILE A 83 -0.16 -9.20 -11.44
N LYS A 84 -0.58 -10.43 -11.78
CA LYS A 84 -1.98 -10.71 -12.13
C LYS A 84 -2.92 -10.39 -10.98
N ALA A 85 -2.64 -10.92 -9.78
CA ALA A 85 -3.43 -10.62 -8.59
C ALA A 85 -3.41 -9.13 -8.21
N PHE A 86 -2.26 -8.47 -8.39
CA PHE A 86 -2.12 -7.03 -8.17
C PHE A 86 -2.97 -6.21 -9.16
N VAL A 87 -2.93 -6.52 -10.46
CA VAL A 87 -3.74 -5.85 -11.47
C VAL A 87 -5.23 -6.17 -11.30
N ASP A 88 -5.59 -7.41 -10.96
CA ASP A 88 -6.98 -7.78 -10.67
C ASP A 88 -7.56 -6.94 -9.52
N LYS A 89 -6.72 -6.61 -8.52
CA LYS A 89 -7.12 -5.80 -7.36
C LYS A 89 -7.14 -4.29 -7.64
N TYR A 90 -6.09 -3.76 -8.27
CA TYR A 90 -5.88 -2.31 -8.40
C TYR A 90 -6.20 -1.76 -9.78
N GLY A 91 -6.49 -2.61 -10.76
CA GLY A 91 -6.85 -2.24 -12.13
C GLY A 91 -5.77 -1.37 -12.81
N ASP A 92 -6.24 -0.42 -13.62
CA ASP A 92 -5.37 0.50 -14.36
C ASP A 92 -4.60 1.45 -13.44
N LEU A 93 -5.17 1.81 -12.28
CA LEU A 93 -4.45 2.57 -11.25
C LEU A 93 -3.20 1.81 -10.78
N GLY A 94 -3.33 0.50 -10.54
CA GLY A 94 -2.19 -0.36 -10.20
C GLY A 94 -1.11 -0.36 -11.28
N LYS A 95 -1.51 -0.47 -12.55
CA LYS A 95 -0.56 -0.46 -13.68
C LYS A 95 0.20 0.85 -13.79
N GLU A 96 -0.50 1.98 -13.62
CA GLU A 96 0.11 3.31 -13.64
C GLU A 96 1.16 3.46 -12.54
N TYR A 97 0.81 3.12 -11.29
CA TYR A 97 1.75 3.18 -10.17
C TYR A 97 2.93 2.24 -10.37
N PHE A 98 2.69 1.04 -10.90
CA PHE A 98 3.77 0.10 -11.20
C PHE A 98 4.72 0.68 -12.24
N GLN A 99 4.20 1.21 -13.34
CA GLN A 99 5.01 1.79 -14.42
C GLN A 99 5.83 3.00 -13.94
N ASN A 100 5.23 3.86 -13.14
CA ASN A 100 5.89 5.05 -12.59
C ASN A 100 7.00 4.67 -11.60
N ALA A 101 6.74 3.68 -10.74
CA ALA A 101 7.73 3.18 -9.78
C ALA A 101 8.90 2.49 -10.48
N VAL A 102 8.62 1.63 -11.46
CA VAL A 102 9.62 0.81 -12.16
C VAL A 102 10.08 1.51 -13.44
N SER A 103 10.64 2.71 -13.28
CA SER A 103 11.00 3.62 -14.38
C SER A 103 12.06 3.07 -15.34
N GLU A 104 12.91 2.14 -14.89
CA GLU A 104 13.91 1.47 -15.74
C GLU A 104 13.32 0.29 -16.53
N ALA A 105 12.03 -0.02 -16.31
CA ALA A 105 11.33 -1.15 -16.93
C ALA A 105 12.10 -2.48 -16.77
N GLN A 106 12.69 -2.71 -15.59
CA GLN A 106 13.50 -3.89 -15.31
C GLN A 106 13.01 -4.65 -14.08
N LEU A 107 13.06 -5.98 -14.20
CA LEU A 107 12.91 -6.94 -13.12
C LEU A 107 14.26 -7.62 -12.84
N THR A 108 14.61 -7.75 -11.57
CA THR A 108 15.75 -8.56 -11.15
C THR A 108 15.45 -9.40 -9.91
N VAL A 109 16.33 -10.36 -9.62
CA VAL A 109 16.30 -11.20 -8.41
C VAL A 109 17.64 -11.01 -7.70
N THR A 110 17.61 -10.69 -6.41
CA THR A 110 18.83 -10.51 -5.62
C THR A 110 18.62 -10.93 -4.17
N VAL A 111 19.72 -11.11 -3.44
CA VAL A 111 19.65 -11.45 -2.01
C VAL A 111 19.15 -10.24 -1.21
N ASN A 112 18.33 -10.49 -0.21
CA ASN A 112 17.89 -9.46 0.71
C ASN A 112 19.05 -9.01 1.61
N GLU A 113 19.31 -7.70 1.63
CA GLU A 113 20.41 -7.07 2.38
C GLU A 113 20.25 -7.17 3.91
N LEU A 114 19.08 -7.58 4.42
CA LEU A 114 18.83 -7.87 5.84
C LEU A 114 19.42 -9.23 6.31
N GLY A 115 19.91 -10.07 5.39
CA GLY A 115 20.51 -11.38 5.71
C GLY A 115 19.54 -12.30 6.47
N ASP A 116 19.95 -12.84 7.61
CA ASP A 116 19.10 -13.76 8.41
C ASP A 116 17.81 -13.10 8.92
N GLY A 117 17.79 -11.78 9.04
CA GLY A 117 16.61 -11.04 9.49
C GLY A 117 15.57 -10.82 8.39
N ALA A 118 15.90 -11.16 7.14
CA ALA A 118 15.01 -10.98 6.01
C ALA A 118 13.82 -11.94 6.05
N PRO A 119 12.62 -11.51 5.59
CA PRO A 119 11.56 -12.43 5.19
C PRO A 119 12.06 -13.46 4.17
N THR A 120 11.37 -14.59 4.06
CA THR A 120 11.74 -15.67 3.11
C THR A 120 11.89 -15.15 1.68
N ILE A 121 10.89 -14.37 1.25
CA ILE A 121 10.83 -13.66 -0.01
C ILE A 121 10.18 -12.31 0.27
N ASP A 122 10.63 -11.28 -0.44
CA ASP A 122 10.15 -9.91 -0.34
C ASP A 122 10.37 -9.21 -1.69
N ALA A 123 9.98 -7.95 -1.80
CA ALA A 123 10.24 -7.13 -2.97
C ALA A 123 10.42 -5.66 -2.61
N ASP A 124 11.17 -4.95 -3.43
CA ASP A 124 11.21 -3.49 -3.42
C ASP A 124 11.44 -2.91 -4.82
N VAL A 125 11.35 -1.59 -4.89
CA VAL A 125 11.78 -0.82 -6.05
C VAL A 125 13.00 0.00 -5.62
N LYS A 126 14.13 -0.19 -6.30
CA LYS A 126 15.37 0.55 -6.05
C LYS A 126 15.94 1.04 -7.36
N ASP A 127 16.22 2.33 -7.42
CA ASP A 127 16.77 3.00 -8.60
C ASP A 127 15.94 2.71 -9.87
N GLY A 128 14.61 2.69 -9.75
CA GLY A 128 13.68 2.41 -10.85
C GLY A 128 13.57 0.95 -11.29
N VAL A 129 14.24 0.02 -10.60
CA VAL A 129 14.23 -1.42 -10.90
C VAL A 129 13.39 -2.16 -9.86
N PHE A 130 12.47 -3.02 -10.30
CA PHE A 130 11.76 -3.94 -9.41
C PHE A 130 12.67 -5.10 -9.03
N ARG A 131 12.89 -5.30 -7.73
CA ARG A 131 13.77 -6.35 -7.22
C ARG A 131 12.96 -7.36 -6.42
N ILE A 132 13.03 -8.63 -6.82
CA ILE A 132 12.62 -9.74 -5.97
C ILE A 132 13.78 -10.04 -5.02
N LEU A 133 13.50 -10.01 -3.72
CA LEU A 133 14.49 -10.17 -2.66
C LEU A 133 14.31 -11.53 -1.99
N PHE A 134 15.30 -12.42 -2.08
CA PHE A 134 15.26 -13.71 -1.38
C PHE A 134 16.14 -13.69 -0.12
N ASN A 135 15.72 -14.40 0.92
CA ASN A 135 16.58 -14.61 2.09
C ASN A 135 17.80 -15.48 1.71
N GLN A 136 18.99 -15.09 2.19
CA GLN A 136 20.26 -15.77 1.87
C GLN A 136 20.27 -17.30 2.08
N GLY A 137 19.46 -17.83 2.99
CA GLY A 137 19.36 -19.28 3.26
C GLY A 137 18.17 -19.97 2.59
N ARG A 138 17.42 -19.27 1.73
CA ARG A 138 16.12 -19.71 1.21
C ARG A 138 15.96 -19.45 -0.29
N LEU A 139 17.04 -19.51 -1.06
CA LEU A 139 16.98 -19.42 -2.52
C LEU A 139 16.04 -20.50 -3.08
N GLY A 140 15.09 -20.08 -3.92
CA GLY A 140 14.08 -20.96 -4.54
C GLY A 140 12.93 -21.39 -3.63
N TYR A 141 12.81 -20.86 -2.42
CA TYR A 141 11.77 -21.25 -1.48
C TYR A 141 10.56 -20.30 -1.53
N ASN A 142 9.34 -20.84 -1.51
CA ASN A 142 8.06 -20.12 -1.44
C ASN A 142 7.92 -18.94 -2.41
N GLN A 143 8.33 -19.14 -3.66
CA GLN A 143 8.38 -18.08 -4.67
C GLN A 143 7.00 -17.52 -5.01
N SER A 144 5.94 -18.30 -4.81
CA SER A 144 4.56 -17.86 -4.97
C SER A 144 4.08 -16.87 -3.90
N TRP A 145 4.77 -16.75 -2.76
CA TRP A 145 4.42 -15.78 -1.71
C TRP A 145 4.81 -14.34 -2.08
N LEU A 146 5.45 -14.13 -3.24
CA LEU A 146 5.79 -12.82 -3.77
C LEU A 146 4.58 -11.90 -3.99
N SER A 147 3.38 -12.46 -4.19
CA SER A 147 2.14 -11.70 -4.39
C SER A 147 1.91 -10.64 -3.30
N ASP A 148 2.24 -10.98 -2.06
CA ASP A 148 1.97 -10.14 -0.89
C ASP A 148 2.94 -8.96 -0.81
N ALA A 149 4.12 -9.07 -1.45
CA ALA A 149 5.17 -8.07 -1.43
C ALA A 149 5.09 -7.06 -2.59
N ILE A 150 4.43 -7.39 -3.70
CA ILE A 150 4.36 -6.51 -4.88
C ILE A 150 3.65 -5.18 -4.54
N GLY A 151 2.47 -5.24 -3.94
CA GLY A 151 1.72 -4.03 -3.57
C GLY A 151 2.54 -3.08 -2.69
N PRO A 152 3.09 -3.56 -1.56
CA PRO A 152 3.96 -2.75 -0.71
C PRO A 152 5.22 -2.23 -1.41
N ALA A 153 5.83 -3.00 -2.32
CA ALA A 153 7.00 -2.55 -3.07
C ALA A 153 6.68 -1.35 -3.95
N ILE A 154 5.52 -1.37 -4.63
CA ILE A 154 5.05 -0.27 -5.48
C ILE A 154 4.59 0.93 -4.65
N ASP A 155 3.81 0.72 -3.59
CA ASP A 155 3.31 1.80 -2.71
C ASP A 155 4.44 2.53 -1.98
N ASN A 156 5.54 1.84 -1.65
CA ASN A 156 6.70 2.46 -1.00
C ASN A 156 7.70 3.10 -1.96
N ALA A 157 7.56 2.89 -3.27
CA ALA A 157 8.40 3.58 -4.24
C ALA A 157 8.11 5.10 -4.20
N PRO A 158 9.08 5.96 -4.54
CA PRO A 158 8.83 7.40 -4.58
C PRO A 158 7.69 7.75 -5.55
N HIS A 159 6.70 8.50 -5.07
CA HIS A 159 5.57 9.00 -5.86
C HIS A 159 5.17 10.41 -5.38
N GLU A 160 4.44 11.15 -6.23
CA GLU A 160 3.77 12.39 -5.83
C GLU A 160 2.36 12.09 -5.34
N GLY A 161 1.85 12.90 -4.41
CA GLY A 161 0.47 12.74 -3.90
C GLY A 161 0.28 11.51 -3.01
N PHE A 162 -0.89 10.87 -3.14
CA PHE A 162 -1.27 9.70 -2.36
C PHE A 162 -0.49 8.46 -2.79
N GLY A 163 -0.27 7.53 -1.86
CA GLY A 163 0.19 6.18 -2.19
C GLY A 163 -0.91 5.40 -2.90
N LEU A 164 -0.52 4.35 -3.63
CA LEU A 164 -1.43 3.46 -4.35
C LEU A 164 -2.58 2.99 -3.45
N PHE A 165 -2.27 2.57 -2.22
CA PHE A 165 -3.27 2.02 -1.31
C PHE A 165 -4.29 3.07 -0.89
N ALA A 166 -3.83 4.28 -0.55
CA ALA A 166 -4.70 5.37 -0.16
C ALA A 166 -5.55 5.84 -1.35
N GLN A 167 -4.95 6.04 -2.52
CA GLN A 167 -5.66 6.44 -3.73
C GLN A 167 -6.72 5.40 -4.12
N HIS A 168 -6.39 4.11 -4.08
CA HIS A 168 -7.33 3.05 -4.37
C HIS A 168 -8.50 3.05 -3.37
N SER A 169 -8.23 3.15 -2.07
CA SER A 169 -9.28 3.18 -1.04
C SER A 169 -10.18 4.42 -1.17
N ILE A 170 -9.64 5.58 -1.55
CA ILE A 170 -10.45 6.77 -1.83
C ILE A 170 -11.40 6.51 -3.00
N ASN A 171 -10.88 5.93 -4.09
CA ASN A 171 -11.66 5.70 -5.30
C ASN A 171 -12.76 4.64 -5.11
N THR A 172 -12.47 3.56 -4.40
CA THR A 172 -13.39 2.40 -4.29
C THR A 172 -14.24 2.37 -3.03
N SER A 173 -13.90 3.15 -1.99
CA SER A 173 -14.68 3.19 -0.76
C SER A 173 -15.34 4.54 -0.53
N TYR A 174 -14.59 5.63 -0.68
CA TYR A 174 -15.16 6.96 -0.41
C TYR A 174 -16.00 7.49 -1.58
N GLN A 175 -15.42 7.52 -2.78
CA GLN A 175 -16.09 8.12 -3.95
C GLN A 175 -17.36 7.37 -4.35
N GLU A 176 -17.43 6.06 -4.10
CA GLU A 176 -18.61 5.25 -4.42
C GLU A 176 -19.80 5.53 -3.49
N GLU A 177 -19.56 5.94 -2.23
CA GLU A 177 -20.59 6.01 -1.19
C GLU A 177 -20.85 7.43 -0.64
N ILE A 178 -19.98 8.40 -0.91
CA ILE A 178 -20.06 9.72 -0.27
C ILE A 178 -21.36 10.48 -0.57
N GLU A 179 -21.92 10.34 -1.77
CA GLU A 179 -23.18 11.02 -2.13
C GLU A 179 -24.34 10.53 -1.26
N GLU A 180 -24.44 9.21 -1.02
CA GLU A 180 -25.45 8.61 -0.14
C GLU A 180 -25.26 9.09 1.30
N VAL A 181 -24.02 9.06 1.81
CA VAL A 181 -23.72 9.54 3.16
C VAL A 181 -24.03 11.03 3.33
N GLN A 182 -23.74 11.86 2.33
CA GLN A 182 -24.06 13.27 2.35
C GLN A 182 -25.57 13.52 2.34
N GLU A 183 -26.33 12.78 1.54
CA GLU A 183 -27.79 12.87 1.51
C GLU A 183 -28.41 12.46 2.85
N ASP A 184 -27.91 11.37 3.46
CA ASP A 184 -28.41 10.88 4.73
C ASP A 184 -28.12 11.84 5.87
N ILE A 185 -26.90 12.39 5.96
CA ILE A 185 -26.58 13.43 6.94
C ILE A 185 -27.47 14.65 6.71
N GLY A 186 -27.65 15.09 5.46
CA GLY A 186 -28.49 16.23 5.14
C GLY A 186 -29.96 16.05 5.56
N LYS A 187 -30.53 14.85 5.37
CA LYS A 187 -31.86 14.50 5.87
C LYS A 187 -31.92 14.52 7.40
N ILE A 188 -30.91 13.95 8.05
CA ILE A 188 -30.84 13.86 9.50
C ILE A 188 -30.84 15.25 10.12
N ILE A 189 -29.97 16.17 9.65
CA ILE A 189 -29.86 17.51 10.25
C ILE A 189 -30.79 18.55 9.60
N ASN A 190 -31.69 18.12 8.73
CA ASN A 190 -32.62 18.97 7.97
C ASN A 190 -31.92 20.10 7.19
N MET A 191 -30.79 19.78 6.56
CA MET A 191 -29.99 20.68 5.73
C MET A 191 -29.70 20.00 4.38
N SER A 192 -30.32 20.46 3.30
CA SER A 192 -30.15 19.81 1.98
C SER A 192 -28.80 20.06 1.33
N ASP A 193 -28.08 21.11 1.76
CA ASP A 193 -26.89 21.61 1.10
C ASP A 193 -25.62 21.32 1.92
N VAL A 194 -25.64 20.24 2.71
CA VAL A 194 -24.49 19.78 3.48
C VAL A 194 -23.32 19.46 2.57
N VAL A 195 -22.13 19.94 2.96
CA VAL A 195 -20.87 19.63 2.28
C VAL A 195 -19.99 18.81 3.20
N LEU A 196 -19.57 17.63 2.73
CA LEU A 196 -18.60 16.79 3.43
C LEU A 196 -17.21 16.97 2.81
N GLU A 197 -16.33 17.67 3.53
CA GLU A 197 -14.95 17.91 3.12
C GLU A 197 -13.98 16.93 3.81
N PRO A 198 -13.48 15.90 3.11
CA PRO A 198 -12.65 14.86 3.71
C PRO A 198 -11.24 15.36 4.06
N ASN A 199 -10.78 16.46 3.44
CA ASN A 199 -9.46 17.07 3.65
C ASN A 199 -8.32 16.04 3.45
N PHE A 200 -8.40 15.27 2.35
CA PHE A 200 -7.59 14.08 2.14
C PHE A 200 -6.10 14.38 2.16
N GLU A 201 -5.67 15.43 1.47
CA GLU A 201 -4.27 15.79 1.28
C GLU A 201 -3.59 16.09 2.62
N GLU A 202 -4.20 16.95 3.44
CA GLU A 202 -3.66 17.33 4.75
C GLU A 202 -3.71 16.17 5.74
N ASN A 203 -4.79 15.38 5.73
CA ASN A 203 -4.95 14.23 6.63
C ASN A 203 -3.95 13.13 6.28
N TYR A 204 -3.76 12.85 4.99
CA TYR A 204 -2.77 11.90 4.50
C TYR A 204 -1.36 12.33 4.89
N ALA A 205 -0.99 13.60 4.66
CA ALA A 205 0.30 14.13 5.03
C ALA A 205 0.56 14.04 6.55
N ALA A 206 -0.43 14.39 7.38
CA ALA A 206 -0.31 14.30 8.83
C ALA A 206 -0.14 12.87 9.35
N LEU A 207 -0.83 11.89 8.74
CA LEU A 207 -0.68 10.48 9.09
C LEU A 207 0.66 9.92 8.61
N LEU A 208 1.07 10.25 7.38
CA LEU A 208 2.33 9.80 6.79
C LEU A 208 3.54 10.29 7.58
N GLU A 209 3.51 11.51 8.11
CA GLU A 209 4.61 12.06 8.91
C GLU A 209 4.73 11.37 10.29
N LYS A 210 3.61 10.94 10.88
CA LYS A 210 3.55 10.53 12.30
C LYS A 210 3.33 9.03 12.53
N LYS A 211 2.94 8.25 11.51
CA LYS A 211 2.74 6.81 11.63
C LYS A 211 3.83 6.07 10.88
N GLU A 212 4.64 5.31 11.62
CA GLU A 212 5.67 4.44 11.04
C GLU A 212 5.05 3.29 10.24
N ASP A 213 3.98 2.69 10.78
CA ASP A 213 3.15 1.74 10.05
C ASP A 213 2.33 2.47 8.97
N LYS A 214 2.32 1.90 7.77
CA LYS A 214 1.61 2.42 6.60
C LYS A 214 0.35 1.63 6.25
N ASP A 215 -0.02 0.60 7.03
CA ASP A 215 -1.20 -0.22 6.74
C ASP A 215 -2.51 0.56 6.74
N TRP A 216 -2.58 1.69 7.47
CA TRP A 216 -3.72 2.61 7.47
C TRP A 216 -4.07 3.17 6.08
N GLN A 217 -3.14 3.16 5.12
CA GLN A 217 -3.43 3.61 3.76
C GLN A 217 -4.45 2.70 3.07
N LYS A 218 -4.46 1.39 3.39
CA LYS A 218 -5.30 0.38 2.74
C LYS A 218 -6.80 0.62 2.94
N ASN A 219 -7.17 1.34 3.99
CA ASN A 219 -8.54 1.68 4.32
C ASN A 219 -8.74 3.19 4.51
N PHE A 220 -7.85 4.03 3.96
CA PHE A 220 -7.88 5.47 4.21
C PHE A 220 -9.19 6.14 3.76
N GLY A 221 -9.70 5.78 2.58
CA GLY A 221 -10.97 6.29 2.06
C GLY A 221 -12.17 5.77 2.87
N GLU A 222 -12.21 4.47 3.15
CA GLU A 222 -13.25 3.82 3.97
C GLU A 222 -13.33 4.47 5.36
N VAL A 223 -12.20 4.62 6.05
CA VAL A 223 -12.16 5.22 7.39
C VAL A 223 -12.61 6.68 7.35
N THR A 224 -12.24 7.43 6.31
CA THR A 224 -12.68 8.81 6.13
C THR A 224 -14.21 8.88 5.99
N LEU A 225 -14.81 7.99 5.21
CA LEU A 225 -16.26 7.88 5.09
C LEU A 225 -16.92 7.55 6.43
N LEU A 226 -16.34 6.61 7.18
CA LEU A 226 -16.86 6.22 8.50
C LEU A 226 -16.82 7.34 9.53
N TYR A 227 -15.90 8.31 9.42
CA TYR A 227 -15.93 9.49 10.29
C TYR A 227 -17.18 10.34 10.06
N PHE A 228 -17.68 10.45 8.83
CA PHE A 228 -18.91 11.17 8.52
C PHE A 228 -20.15 10.39 8.97
N ASN A 229 -20.15 9.06 8.81
CA ASN A 229 -21.33 8.21 9.02
C ASN A 229 -21.63 7.88 10.51
N GLN A 230 -21.24 8.70 11.49
CA GLN A 230 -21.42 8.38 12.91
C GLN A 230 -22.01 9.54 13.73
N GLY A 231 -23.22 9.33 14.26
CA GLY A 231 -23.66 10.00 15.50
C GLY A 231 -24.74 11.08 15.40
N PHE A 232 -25.49 11.19 14.29
CA PHE A 232 -26.46 12.29 14.11
C PHE A 232 -27.94 11.85 14.11
N ASP A 233 -28.24 10.56 13.96
CA ASP A 233 -29.55 10.05 13.53
C ASP A 233 -30.62 9.93 14.63
N LYS A 234 -30.33 10.24 15.91
CA LYS A 234 -31.17 9.82 17.05
C LYS A 234 -31.70 10.92 17.98
N ASP A 235 -31.43 12.20 17.71
CA ASP A 235 -31.85 13.28 18.60
C ASP A 235 -32.29 14.54 17.83
N ASP A 236 -33.61 14.76 17.77
CA ASP A 236 -34.23 15.89 17.05
C ASP A 236 -33.75 17.26 17.56
N MET A 237 -33.43 17.42 18.85
CA MET A 237 -32.95 18.69 19.39
C MET A 237 -31.49 18.96 19.01
N LEU A 238 -30.68 17.91 18.90
CA LEU A 238 -29.30 18.01 18.40
C LEU A 238 -29.28 18.39 16.91
N GLN A 239 -30.22 17.88 16.13
CA GLN A 239 -30.37 18.23 14.71
C GLN A 239 -30.73 19.72 14.53
N GLU A 240 -31.69 20.23 15.32
CA GLU A 240 -32.05 21.65 15.31
C GLU A 240 -30.86 22.54 15.72
N GLY A 241 -30.19 22.23 16.83
CA GLY A 241 -29.03 23.00 17.31
C GLY A 241 -27.86 23.02 16.31
N LEU A 242 -27.59 21.88 15.65
CA LEU A 242 -26.60 21.81 14.58
C LEU A 242 -26.95 22.72 13.41
N ALA A 243 -28.20 22.67 12.95
CA ALA A 243 -28.66 23.48 11.83
C ALA A 243 -28.58 24.98 12.11
N GLU A 244 -28.84 25.40 13.35
CA GLU A 244 -28.69 26.80 13.78
C GLU A 244 -27.24 27.26 13.85
N THR A 245 -26.32 26.34 14.20
CA THR A 245 -24.91 26.69 14.46
C THR A 245 -24.01 26.55 13.22
N LEU A 246 -24.34 25.64 12.30
CA LEU A 246 -23.58 25.36 11.08
C LEU A 246 -23.93 26.33 9.95
N ALA A 247 -23.51 27.59 10.09
CA ALA A 247 -23.74 28.61 9.07
C ALA A 247 -23.18 28.24 7.68
N SER A 248 -22.10 27.44 7.61
CA SER A 248 -21.51 27.01 6.33
C SER A 248 -22.08 25.67 5.81
N GLN A 249 -22.84 24.94 6.63
CA GLN A 249 -23.32 23.59 6.35
C GLN A 249 -22.19 22.59 6.03
N THR A 250 -20.96 22.86 6.48
CA THR A 250 -19.77 22.07 6.12
C THR A 250 -19.32 21.22 7.29
N PHE A 251 -19.07 19.94 7.02
CA PHE A 251 -18.35 19.05 7.93
C PHE A 251 -16.98 18.77 7.35
N LYS A 252 -15.95 18.88 8.19
CA LYS A 252 -14.56 18.71 7.76
C LYS A 252 -13.80 17.77 8.68
N ILE A 253 -13.12 16.78 8.13
CA ILE A 253 -12.24 15.91 8.91
C ILE A 253 -10.86 16.54 9.00
N ARG A 254 -10.27 16.62 10.19
CA ARG A 254 -8.87 17.02 10.34
C ARG A 254 -8.09 16.18 11.35
N VAL A 255 -6.91 15.72 10.94
CA VAL A 255 -5.93 15.08 11.80
C VAL A 255 -5.06 16.16 12.45
N VAL A 256 -5.13 16.27 13.77
CA VAL A 256 -4.36 17.23 14.57
C VAL A 256 -3.30 16.55 15.41
N GLU A 257 -2.39 17.33 16.03
CA GLU A 257 -1.36 16.79 16.92
C GLU A 257 -1.96 16.09 18.16
N LYS A 258 -3.02 16.69 18.73
CA LYS A 258 -3.80 16.16 19.84
C LYS A 258 -5.17 16.85 19.92
N THR A 259 -6.15 16.16 20.50
CA THR A 259 -7.46 16.71 20.85
C THR A 259 -7.36 17.55 22.14
N LYS A 260 -8.25 18.52 22.35
CA LYS A 260 -8.18 19.45 23.51
C LYS A 260 -8.57 18.74 24.81
N ASN A 261 -9.60 17.90 24.75
CA ASN A 261 -10.09 17.11 25.89
C ASN A 261 -9.32 15.78 26.10
N GLY A 262 -8.38 15.43 25.20
CA GLY A 262 -7.62 14.18 25.24
C GLY A 262 -8.37 12.93 24.79
N SER A 263 -9.60 13.06 24.28
CA SER A 263 -10.37 11.96 23.70
C SER A 263 -9.77 11.49 22.37
N ALA A 264 -10.19 10.32 21.88
CA ALA A 264 -9.75 9.83 20.57
C ALA A 264 -10.29 10.67 19.41
N ASN A 265 -11.54 11.13 19.54
CA ASN A 265 -12.25 11.93 18.56
C ASN A 265 -12.90 13.13 19.26
N GLU A 266 -12.89 14.29 18.62
CA GLU A 266 -13.42 15.54 19.16
C GLU A 266 -14.14 16.31 18.05
N ILE A 267 -15.38 16.73 18.32
CA ILE A 267 -16.06 17.69 17.44
C ILE A 267 -15.71 19.11 17.89
N VAL A 268 -15.44 19.99 16.93
CA VAL A 268 -15.21 21.41 17.20
C VAL A 268 -15.94 22.26 16.17
N LEU A 269 -16.68 23.26 16.65
CA LEU A 269 -17.35 24.25 15.80
C LEU A 269 -16.47 25.50 15.72
N GLU A 270 -15.96 25.79 14.51
CA GLU A 270 -15.06 26.92 14.25
C GLU A 270 -15.53 27.61 12.96
N ASP A 271 -15.82 28.91 13.04
CA ASP A 271 -16.22 29.76 11.91
C ASP A 271 -17.39 29.21 11.06
N GLY A 272 -18.35 28.54 11.73
CA GLY A 272 -19.53 27.96 11.09
C GLY A 272 -19.31 26.59 10.43
N VAL A 273 -18.11 26.00 10.57
CA VAL A 273 -17.74 24.66 10.11
C VAL A 273 -17.70 23.68 11.28
N CYS A 274 -18.22 22.47 11.08
CA CYS A 274 -18.10 21.36 12.03
C CYS A 274 -16.86 20.53 11.71
N TYR A 275 -15.85 20.62 12.56
CA TYR A 275 -14.63 19.82 12.45
C TYR A 275 -14.77 18.51 13.22
N ILE A 276 -14.62 17.40 12.52
CA ILE A 276 -14.40 16.07 13.10
C ILE A 276 -12.90 15.86 13.26
N GLN A 277 -12.42 15.90 14.49
CA GLN A 277 -10.99 15.86 14.78
C GLN A 277 -10.56 14.51 15.34
N THR A 278 -9.39 14.06 14.91
CA THR A 278 -8.66 12.93 15.49
C THR A 278 -7.17 13.24 15.48
N TYR A 279 -6.32 12.32 15.92
CA TYR A 279 -4.87 12.45 15.85
C TYR A 279 -4.22 11.13 15.39
N PRO A 280 -2.97 11.12 14.90
CA PRO A 280 -2.40 9.97 14.20
C PRO A 280 -2.41 8.65 14.97
N ALA A 281 -2.20 8.69 16.28
CA ALA A 281 -2.24 7.51 17.16
C ALA A 281 -3.67 6.98 17.41
N ARG A 282 -4.72 7.74 17.06
CA ARG A 282 -6.14 7.38 17.19
C ARG A 282 -6.91 7.41 15.89
N TRP A 283 -6.23 7.54 14.75
CA TRP A 283 -6.85 7.32 13.45
C TRP A 283 -7.57 5.95 13.46
N TYR A 284 -8.83 5.93 13.02
CA TYR A 284 -9.70 4.76 13.01
C TYR A 284 -10.06 4.19 14.40
N TYR A 285 -10.00 5.00 15.45
CA TYR A 285 -10.28 4.54 16.81
C TYR A 285 -11.66 5.01 17.30
N ASN A 286 -12.47 4.09 17.85
CA ASN A 286 -13.77 4.38 18.45
C ASN A 286 -14.66 5.31 17.61
N LEU A 287 -14.82 5.00 16.32
CA LEU A 287 -15.61 5.83 15.39
C LEU A 287 -17.07 6.02 15.85
N SER A 288 -17.64 5.05 16.55
CA SER A 288 -18.98 5.16 17.15
C SER A 288 -19.11 6.25 18.22
N GLN A 289 -17.99 6.84 18.67
CA GLN A 289 -17.94 7.91 19.66
C GLN A 289 -17.65 9.28 19.04
N VAL A 290 -17.56 9.40 17.70
CA VAL A 290 -17.21 10.67 17.02
C VAL A 290 -18.13 11.83 17.43
N GLY A 291 -19.45 11.62 17.47
CA GLY A 291 -20.42 12.64 17.92
C GLY A 291 -20.50 12.84 19.43
N SER A 292 -19.67 12.19 20.25
CA SER A 292 -19.74 12.32 21.71
C SER A 292 -19.38 13.73 22.16
N GLY A 293 -20.21 14.31 23.02
CA GLY A 293 -20.04 15.68 23.53
C GLY A 293 -20.62 16.77 22.63
N LEU A 294 -21.21 16.41 21.48
CA LEU A 294 -21.86 17.36 20.58
C LEU A 294 -23.04 18.09 21.24
N VAL A 295 -23.86 17.37 22.02
CA VAL A 295 -24.97 17.95 22.80
C VAL A 295 -24.48 19.03 23.78
N ASP A 296 -23.31 18.85 24.40
CA ASP A 296 -22.78 19.80 25.38
C ASP A 296 -22.24 21.09 24.72
N MET A 297 -22.09 21.12 23.39
CA MET A 297 -21.56 22.24 22.61
C MET A 297 -22.61 23.11 21.94
N LEU A 298 -23.84 22.60 21.78
CA LEU A 298 -24.99 23.30 21.17
C LEU A 298 -25.82 23.98 22.25
#